data_AF-I0HQN2-F1
#
_entry.id   AF-I0HQN2-F1
#
_cell.length_a   1.000
_cell.length_b   1.000
_cell.length_c   1.000
_cell.angle_alpha   90.00
_cell.angle_beta   90.00
_cell.angle_gamma   90.00
#
_symmetry.space_group_name_H-M   'P 1'
#
loop_
_entity.id
_entity.type
_entity.pdbx_description
1 polymer ?
#
loop_
_entity_poly.entity_id
_entity_poly.type
_entity_poly.pdbx_seq_one_letter_code
_entity_poly.pdbx_strand_id
1 'polypeptide(L)'
;MIGAALAAAAVAAPSGEALVSAAARKLLLEQAERAGWREPQVQAEARAATASRPPACAAPEVRALDTRMPSRMRFELSCPGSDAPGQVFVVRARLSAELPVAALPLASGHVLAADDVVFERREVTPGAELFAEADEAIGRVAQRSLAAGQPLGPRVLVEPLLVRRGDSVQIRARRESVEVVVPGQALDAGRRGQTIRVRNTANGSVIRARVVETGQVEPESMSSSSR
;
A
#
# COMPACT_ATOMS: atom_id res chain seq x y z
N MET A 1 -53.72 -26.16 30.52
CA MET A 1 -53.21 -25.25 31.57
C MET A 1 -51.78 -25.68 31.89
N ILE A 2 -50.82 -25.31 31.03
CA ILE A 2 -49.81 -24.24 31.22
C ILE A 2 -48.58 -24.75 31.98
N GLY A 3 -47.42 -24.60 31.36
CA GLY A 3 -46.13 -24.74 32.04
C GLY A 3 -44.91 -24.93 31.14
N ALA A 4 -44.83 -24.28 29.98
CA ALA A 4 -43.58 -24.25 29.21
C ALA A 4 -42.60 -23.26 29.88
N ALA A 5 -41.64 -23.79 30.63
CA ALA A 5 -40.52 -23.01 31.14
C ALA A 5 -39.55 -22.71 29.99
N LEU A 6 -39.59 -21.48 29.47
CA LEU A 6 -38.52 -20.95 28.63
C LEU A 6 -37.26 -20.79 29.49
N ALA A 7 -36.31 -21.71 29.35
CA ALA A 7 -34.95 -21.50 29.82
C ALA A 7 -34.31 -20.39 28.95
N ALA A 8 -34.16 -19.20 29.52
CA ALA A 8 -33.33 -18.16 28.94
C ALA A 8 -31.88 -18.69 28.91
N ALA A 9 -31.35 -18.95 27.73
CA ALA A 9 -29.93 -19.21 27.54
C ALA A 9 -29.17 -17.96 28.02
N ALA A 10 -28.49 -18.06 29.16
CA ALA A 10 -27.56 -17.05 29.60
C ALA A 10 -26.49 -16.90 28.49
N VAL A 11 -26.52 -15.79 27.77
CA VAL A 11 -25.44 -15.42 26.86
C VAL A 11 -24.20 -15.29 27.74
N ALA A 12 -23.34 -16.30 27.70
CA ALA A 12 -22.07 -16.27 28.41
C ALA A 12 -21.35 -14.99 27.97
N ALA A 13 -20.92 -14.18 28.94
CA ALA A 13 -20.13 -12.99 28.62
C ALA A 13 -18.96 -13.41 27.71
N PRO A 14 -18.72 -12.69 26.59
CA PRO A 14 -17.68 -13.08 25.66
C PRO A 14 -16.36 -13.18 26.41
N SER A 15 -15.63 -14.27 26.19
CA SER A 15 -14.33 -14.47 26.83
C SER A 15 -13.39 -13.31 26.49
N GLY A 16 -12.44 -13.00 27.38
CA GLY A 16 -11.43 -11.97 27.09
C GLY A 16 -10.67 -12.25 25.78
N GLU A 17 -10.44 -13.53 25.47
CA GLU A 17 -9.87 -13.96 24.20
C GLU A 17 -10.74 -13.59 22.99
N ALA A 18 -12.07 -13.78 23.07
CA ALA A 18 -12.98 -13.42 22.00
C ALA A 18 -13.04 -11.90 21.78
N LEU A 19 -13.08 -11.11 22.85
CA LEU A 19 -13.06 -9.64 22.79
C LEU A 19 -11.78 -9.11 22.14
N VAL A 20 -10.62 -9.62 22.58
CA VAL A 20 -9.33 -9.21 22.04
C VAL A 20 -9.15 -9.68 20.59
N SER A 21 -9.57 -10.89 20.26
CA SER A 21 -9.53 -11.40 18.87
C SER A 21 -10.40 -10.54 17.94
N ALA A 22 -11.59 -10.14 18.40
CA ALA A 22 -12.46 -9.25 17.64
C ALA A 22 -11.86 -7.84 17.46
N ALA A 23 -11.23 -7.28 18.50
CA ALA A 23 -10.55 -5.98 18.42
C ALA A 23 -9.37 -6.01 17.44
N ALA A 24 -8.55 -7.06 17.51
CA ALA A 24 -7.45 -7.26 16.57
C ALA A 24 -7.94 -7.44 15.13
N ARG A 25 -9.03 -8.19 14.93
CA ARG A 25 -9.67 -8.37 13.62
C ARG A 25 -10.14 -7.03 13.04
N LYS A 26 -10.85 -6.23 13.84
CA LYS A 26 -11.33 -4.90 13.44
C LYS A 26 -10.17 -4.00 13.02
N LEU A 27 -9.11 -3.93 13.82
CA LEU A 27 -7.93 -3.10 13.52
C LEU A 27 -7.31 -3.46 12.15
N LEU A 28 -7.13 -4.75 11.87
CA LEU A 28 -6.52 -5.21 10.63
C LEU A 28 -7.43 -4.99 9.41
N LEU A 29 -8.74 -5.14 9.57
CA LEU A 29 -9.71 -4.83 8.51
C LEU A 29 -9.69 -3.34 8.15
N GLU A 30 -9.71 -2.44 9.15
CA GLU A 30 -9.60 -1.00 8.90
C GLU A 30 -8.29 -0.62 8.20
N GLN A 31 -7.19 -1.31 8.51
CA GLN A 31 -5.92 -1.11 7.82
C GLN A 31 -5.99 -1.55 6.35
N ALA A 32 -6.62 -2.70 6.07
CA ALA A 32 -6.80 -3.20 4.71
C ALA A 32 -7.74 -2.30 3.89
N GLU A 33 -8.81 -1.78 4.50
CA GLU A 33 -9.74 -0.83 3.87
C GLU A 33 -9.03 0.47 3.49
N ARG A 34 -8.17 1.01 4.38
CA ARG A 34 -7.35 2.20 4.06
C ARG A 34 -6.36 1.95 2.92
N ALA A 35 -5.91 0.71 2.75
CA ALA A 35 -5.05 0.31 1.64
C ALA A 35 -5.85 0.03 0.35
N GLY A 36 -7.18 -0.02 0.41
CA GLY A 36 -8.05 -0.30 -0.74
C GLY A 36 -8.05 -1.76 -1.19
N TRP A 37 -7.56 -2.70 -0.38
CA TRP A 37 -7.45 -4.10 -0.80
C TRP A 37 -8.81 -4.78 -0.90
N ARG A 38 -8.97 -5.64 -1.92
CA ARG A 38 -10.23 -6.32 -2.22
C ARG A 38 -10.45 -7.51 -1.28
N GLU A 39 -11.68 -7.64 -0.79
CA GLU A 39 -12.15 -8.75 0.06
C GLU A 39 -11.18 -9.15 1.18
N PRO A 40 -10.79 -8.22 2.08
CA PRO A 40 -9.87 -8.54 3.15
C PRO A 40 -10.49 -9.53 4.14
N GLN A 41 -9.77 -10.61 4.39
CA GLN A 41 -10.11 -11.65 5.36
C GLN A 41 -9.06 -11.66 6.46
N VAL A 42 -9.52 -11.62 7.71
CA VAL A 42 -8.64 -11.63 8.87
C VAL A 42 -8.99 -12.78 9.79
N GLN A 43 -8.01 -13.64 10.02
CA GLN A 43 -8.04 -14.66 11.06
C GLN A 43 -7.21 -14.14 12.22
N ALA A 44 -7.80 -14.04 13.42
CA ALA A 44 -7.12 -13.54 14.61
C ALA A 44 -7.47 -14.42 15.80
N GLU A 45 -6.43 -14.94 16.46
CA GLU A 45 -6.53 -15.78 17.65
C GLU A 45 -5.75 -15.14 18.80
N ALA A 46 -6.47 -14.70 19.82
CA ALA A 46 -5.89 -14.22 21.07
C ALA A 46 -5.65 -15.37 22.04
N ARG A 47 -4.54 -15.29 22.78
CA ARG A 47 -4.27 -16.12 23.95
C ARG A 47 -3.79 -15.24 25.09
N ALA A 48 -4.27 -15.51 26.30
CA ALA A 48 -3.78 -14.82 27.48
C ALA A 48 -2.26 -15.00 27.62
N ALA A 49 -1.53 -13.90 27.83
CA ALA A 49 -0.08 -13.93 28.06
C ALA A 49 0.27 -14.41 29.47
N THR A 50 -0.66 -14.21 30.41
CA THR A 50 -0.56 -14.59 31.81
C THR A 50 -1.76 -15.45 32.20
N ALA A 51 -1.55 -16.41 33.12
CA ALA A 51 -2.61 -17.28 33.65
C ALA A 51 -3.59 -16.54 34.59
N SER A 52 -3.53 -15.21 34.68
CA SER A 52 -4.47 -14.43 35.48
C SER A 52 -5.88 -14.55 34.90
N ARG A 53 -6.89 -14.47 35.76
CA ARG A 53 -8.29 -14.44 35.30
C ARG A 53 -8.55 -13.07 34.65
N PRO A 54 -9.27 -13.00 33.51
CA PRO A 54 -9.66 -11.72 32.93
C PRO A 54 -10.46 -10.91 33.95
N PRO A 55 -10.26 -9.58 34.00
CA PRO A 55 -11.06 -8.72 34.86
C PRO A 55 -12.53 -8.84 34.43
N ALA A 56 -13.41 -9.12 35.38
CA ALA A 56 -14.84 -9.25 35.12
C ALA A 56 -15.51 -7.90 35.38
N CYS A 57 -16.03 -7.27 34.33
CA CYS A 57 -16.82 -6.06 34.43
C CYS A 57 -17.89 -6.00 33.34
N ALA A 58 -18.87 -5.12 33.51
CA ALA A 58 -19.97 -4.94 32.56
C ALA A 58 -19.51 -4.37 31.20
N ALA A 59 -18.42 -3.59 31.18
CA ALA A 59 -17.90 -2.93 29.99
C ALA A 59 -16.35 -3.01 29.94
N PRO A 60 -15.78 -4.13 29.46
CA PRO A 60 -14.33 -4.24 29.31
C PRO A 60 -13.82 -3.41 28.12
N GLU A 61 -12.65 -2.80 28.29
CA GLU A 61 -11.95 -2.04 27.26
C GLU A 61 -10.71 -2.81 26.76
N VAL A 62 -10.54 -2.84 25.43
CA VAL A 62 -9.36 -3.45 24.79
C VAL A 62 -8.45 -2.35 24.27
N ARG A 63 -7.22 -2.32 24.79
CA ARG A 63 -6.18 -1.38 24.36
C ARG A 63 -5.08 -2.11 23.60
N ALA A 64 -4.71 -1.60 22.43
CA ALA A 64 -3.55 -2.08 21.68
C ALA A 64 -2.26 -1.64 22.37
N LEU A 65 -1.34 -2.58 22.63
CA LEU A 65 -0.01 -2.31 23.17
C LEU A 65 1.07 -2.35 22.09
N ASP A 66 1.03 -3.36 21.22
CA ASP A 66 1.94 -3.49 20.08
C ASP A 66 1.22 -4.22 18.93
N THR A 67 1.09 -3.57 17.79
CA THR A 67 0.34 -4.09 16.63
C THR A 67 1.19 -4.15 15.36
N ARG A 68 2.51 -3.96 15.47
CA ARG A 68 3.42 -3.87 14.32
C ARG A 68 3.59 -5.19 13.58
N MET A 69 3.46 -6.31 14.29
CA MET A 69 3.65 -7.65 13.77
C MET A 69 2.36 -8.48 13.97
N PRO A 70 1.61 -8.78 12.91
CA PRO A 70 0.36 -9.56 13.01
C PRO A 70 0.58 -10.93 13.65
N SER A 71 1.74 -11.54 13.42
CA SER A 71 2.09 -12.84 13.98
C SER A 71 2.26 -12.83 15.51
N ARG A 72 2.39 -11.65 16.14
CA ARG A 72 2.57 -11.51 17.59
C ARG A 72 2.17 -10.13 18.10
N MET A 73 0.92 -9.74 17.91
CA MET A 73 0.40 -8.49 18.48
C MET A 73 0.15 -8.64 19.98
N ARG A 74 0.16 -7.52 20.71
CA ARG A 74 -0.11 -7.46 22.14
C ARG A 74 -1.26 -6.50 22.41
N PHE A 75 -2.20 -6.95 23.21
CA PHE A 75 -3.34 -6.17 23.66
C PHE A 75 -3.49 -6.29 25.16
N GLU A 76 -4.10 -5.29 25.78
CA GLU A 76 -4.49 -5.28 27.18
C GLU A 76 -6.01 -5.20 27.27
N LEU A 77 -6.59 -6.06 28.10
CA LEU A 77 -7.98 -6.00 28.50
C LEU A 77 -8.05 -5.39 29.90
N SER A 78 -8.67 -4.22 30.02
CA SER A 78 -8.84 -3.51 31.29
C SER A 78 -10.31 -3.23 31.55
N CYS A 79 -10.68 -3.13 32.82
CA CYS A 79 -12.02 -2.78 33.24
C CYS A 79 -12.02 -1.39 33.87
N PRO A 80 -12.69 -0.40 33.27
CA PRO A 80 -12.85 0.91 33.89
C PRO A 80 -13.50 0.78 35.28
N GLY A 81 -12.92 1.42 36.29
CA GLY A 81 -13.44 1.40 37.67
C GLY A 81 -13.09 0.15 38.49
N SER A 82 -12.22 -0.73 37.99
CA SER A 82 -11.65 -1.83 38.77
C SER A 82 -10.22 -1.53 39.19
N ASP A 83 -9.86 -1.86 40.43
CA ASP A 83 -8.47 -1.82 40.92
C ASP A 83 -7.63 -3.01 40.43
N ALA A 84 -8.25 -3.96 39.72
CA ALA A 84 -7.54 -5.12 39.18
C ALA A 84 -6.63 -4.70 38.02
N PRO A 85 -5.37 -5.20 37.97
CA PRO A 85 -4.50 -4.94 36.84
C PRO A 85 -5.09 -5.52 35.55
N GLY A 86 -4.87 -4.82 34.43
CA GLY A 86 -5.27 -5.29 33.10
C GLY A 86 -4.61 -6.63 32.75
N GLN A 87 -5.31 -7.45 31.98
CA GLN A 87 -4.77 -8.70 31.47
C GLN A 87 -4.18 -8.50 30.08
N VAL A 88 -2.94 -8.97 29.88
CA VAL A 88 -2.28 -8.91 28.58
C VAL A 88 -2.59 -10.17 27.77
N PHE A 89 -2.85 -9.98 26.48
CA PHE A 89 -3.07 -11.02 25.49
C PHE A 89 -2.03 -10.92 24.37
N VAL A 90 -1.61 -12.06 23.86
CA VAL A 90 -0.85 -12.17 22.62
C VAL A 90 -1.78 -12.67 21.53
N VAL A 91 -1.85 -11.93 20.43
CA VAL A 91 -2.68 -12.28 19.27
C VAL A 91 -1.80 -12.75 18.12
N ARG A 92 -2.14 -13.90 17.56
CA ARG A 92 -1.64 -14.35 16.26
C ARG A 92 -2.71 -14.07 15.24
N ALA A 93 -2.41 -13.20 14.29
CA ALA A 93 -3.32 -12.87 13.21
C ALA A 93 -2.66 -13.08 11.85
N ARG A 94 -3.50 -13.42 10.88
CA ARG A 94 -3.19 -13.49 9.46
C ARG A 94 -4.21 -12.65 8.72
N LEU A 95 -3.72 -11.78 7.85
CA LEU A 95 -4.52 -10.97 6.96
C LEU A 95 -4.26 -11.50 5.55
N SER A 96 -5.33 -11.78 4.80
CA SER A 96 -5.27 -12.11 3.39
C SER A 96 -6.24 -11.24 2.62
N ALA A 97 -5.89 -10.86 1.40
CA ALA A 97 -6.76 -10.08 0.52
C ALA A 97 -6.59 -10.55 -0.93
N GLU A 98 -7.54 -10.21 -1.79
CA GLU A 98 -7.37 -10.36 -3.24
C GLU A 98 -6.57 -9.18 -3.78
N LEU A 99 -5.46 -9.50 -4.45
CA LEU A 99 -4.51 -8.52 -4.94
C LEU A 99 -4.09 -8.82 -6.38
N PRO A 100 -3.71 -7.79 -7.15
CA PRO A 100 -3.02 -7.98 -8.41
C PRO A 100 -1.66 -8.65 -8.17
N VAL A 101 -1.47 -9.80 -8.81
CA VAL A 101 -0.24 -10.58 -8.83
C VAL A 101 0.23 -10.79 -10.26
N ALA A 102 1.52 -11.10 -10.44
CA ALA A 102 2.04 -11.50 -11.75
C ALA A 102 1.43 -12.85 -12.18
N ALA A 103 0.78 -12.90 -13.35
CA ALA A 103 0.16 -14.11 -13.89
C ALA A 103 1.19 -15.20 -14.24
N LEU A 104 2.36 -14.77 -14.70
CA LEU A 104 3.46 -15.60 -15.17
C LEU A 104 4.79 -15.07 -14.63
N PRO A 105 5.90 -15.83 -14.74
CA PRO A 105 7.22 -15.27 -14.46
C PRO A 105 7.55 -14.14 -15.44
N LEU A 106 7.87 -12.95 -14.91
CA LEU A 106 8.20 -11.76 -15.70
C LEU A 106 9.68 -11.43 -15.55
N ALA A 107 10.36 -11.09 -16.64
CA ALA A 107 11.76 -10.69 -16.60
C ALA A 107 11.95 -9.25 -16.11
N SER A 108 13.14 -8.92 -15.61
CA SER A 108 13.52 -7.52 -15.37
C SER A 108 13.43 -6.71 -16.68
N GLY A 109 12.87 -5.50 -16.60
CA GLY A 109 12.65 -4.64 -17.76
C GLY A 109 11.35 -4.92 -18.53
N HIS A 110 10.60 -5.97 -18.16
CA HIS A 110 9.30 -6.27 -18.77
C HIS A 110 8.27 -5.18 -18.46
N VAL A 111 7.55 -4.72 -19.48
CA VAL A 111 6.43 -3.77 -19.34
C VAL A 111 5.16 -4.58 -19.13
N LEU A 112 4.46 -4.36 -18.02
CA LEU A 112 3.26 -5.13 -17.69
C LEU A 112 2.10 -4.76 -18.63
N ALA A 113 1.54 -5.78 -19.27
CA ALA A 113 0.27 -5.72 -19.98
C ALA A 113 -0.88 -6.23 -19.08
N ALA A 114 -2.13 -6.09 -19.55
CA ALA A 114 -3.30 -6.58 -18.82
C ALA A 114 -3.24 -8.09 -18.56
N ASP A 115 -2.79 -8.89 -19.53
CA ASP A 115 -2.70 -10.35 -19.42
C ASP A 115 -1.59 -10.82 -18.45
N ASP A 116 -0.68 -9.92 -18.04
CA ASP A 116 0.37 -10.22 -17.06
C ASP A 116 -0.12 -10.11 -15.61
N VAL A 117 -1.35 -9.61 -15.40
CA VAL A 117 -1.91 -9.32 -14.08
C VAL A 117 -3.17 -10.13 -13.85
N VAL A 118 -3.19 -10.89 -12.77
CA VAL A 118 -4.38 -11.61 -12.29
C VAL A 118 -4.64 -11.28 -10.84
N PHE A 119 -5.88 -11.41 -10.40
CA PHE A 119 -6.20 -11.28 -8.98
C PHE A 119 -6.09 -12.63 -8.30
N GLU A 120 -5.35 -12.67 -7.20
CA GLU A 120 -5.27 -13.85 -6.36
C GLU A 120 -5.32 -13.49 -4.88
N ARG A 121 -5.92 -14.39 -4.08
CA ARG A 121 -5.92 -14.26 -2.63
C ARG A 121 -4.54 -14.57 -2.07
N ARG A 122 -3.92 -13.60 -1.42
CA ARG A 122 -2.58 -13.72 -0.83
C ARG A 122 -2.58 -13.24 0.62
N GLU A 123 -1.77 -13.91 1.44
CA GLU A 123 -1.45 -13.37 2.76
C GLU A 123 -0.61 -12.10 2.60
N VAL A 124 -0.97 -11.08 3.38
CA VAL A 124 -0.37 -9.75 3.29
C VAL A 124 0.11 -9.30 4.65
N THR A 125 1.26 -8.64 4.65
CA THR A 125 1.76 -7.96 5.83
C THR A 125 1.14 -6.56 5.87
N PRO A 126 0.53 -6.15 6.99
CA PRO A 126 0.06 -4.78 7.16
C PRO A 126 1.18 -3.77 6.96
N GLY A 127 0.87 -2.68 6.26
CA GLY A 127 1.85 -1.67 5.85
C GLY A 127 2.68 -2.05 4.62
N ALA A 128 2.42 -3.18 3.97
CA ALA A 128 2.96 -3.45 2.65
C ALA A 128 2.38 -2.46 1.63
N GLU A 129 3.23 -1.86 0.82
CA GLU A 129 2.83 -1.00 -0.30
C GLU A 129 2.57 -1.89 -1.52
N LEU A 130 1.33 -2.37 -1.63
CA LEU A 130 0.84 -3.22 -2.71
C LEU A 130 -0.28 -2.50 -3.44
N PHE A 131 -0.37 -2.71 -4.75
CA PHE A 131 -1.46 -2.16 -5.55
C PHE A 131 -2.78 -2.83 -5.17
N ALA A 132 -3.85 -2.06 -5.14
CA ALA A 132 -5.20 -2.54 -4.92
C ALA A 132 -5.86 -2.93 -6.25
N GLU A 133 -5.49 -2.25 -7.33
CA GLU A 133 -6.11 -2.34 -8.64
C GLU A 133 -5.09 -2.72 -9.72
N ALA A 134 -5.54 -3.47 -10.73
CA ALA A 134 -4.65 -3.92 -11.81
C ALA A 134 -4.11 -2.74 -12.65
N ASP A 135 -4.93 -1.70 -12.84
CA ASP A 135 -4.56 -0.49 -13.59
C ASP A 135 -3.38 0.26 -12.98
N GLU A 136 -3.14 0.09 -11.68
CA GLU A 136 -1.96 0.66 -11.03
C GLU A 136 -0.67 -0.05 -11.46
N ALA A 137 -0.73 -1.29 -11.93
CA ALA A 137 0.41 -2.08 -12.37
C ALA A 137 0.65 -2.01 -13.88
N ILE A 138 -0.42 -1.94 -14.69
CA ILE A 138 -0.35 -1.96 -16.15
C ILE A 138 0.45 -0.76 -16.67
N GLY A 139 1.34 -1.00 -17.64
CA GLY A 139 2.23 0.02 -18.22
C GLY A 139 3.47 0.34 -17.37
N ARG A 140 3.55 -0.17 -16.12
CA ARG A 140 4.79 -0.12 -15.33
C ARG A 140 5.78 -1.18 -15.78
N VAL A 141 7.03 -0.99 -15.38
CA VAL A 141 8.16 -1.86 -15.71
C VAL A 141 8.62 -2.64 -14.48
N ALA A 142 8.81 -3.95 -14.65
CA ALA A 142 9.41 -4.81 -13.63
C ALA A 142 10.87 -4.40 -13.36
N GLN A 143 11.17 -3.95 -12.14
CA GLN A 143 12.53 -3.57 -11.76
C GLN A 143 13.48 -4.77 -11.69
N ARG A 144 12.94 -5.94 -11.34
CA ARG A 144 13.63 -7.22 -11.21
C ARG A 144 12.74 -8.33 -11.74
N SER A 145 13.27 -9.53 -11.93
CA SER A 145 12.45 -10.68 -12.29
C SER A 145 11.41 -10.95 -11.20
N LEU A 146 10.17 -11.21 -11.63
CA LEU A 146 9.03 -11.50 -10.76
C LEU A 146 8.59 -12.95 -11.00
N ALA A 147 8.29 -13.67 -9.92
CA ALA A 147 7.72 -15.01 -10.03
C ALA A 147 6.20 -14.93 -10.29
N ALA A 148 5.63 -15.98 -10.90
CA ALA A 148 4.19 -16.12 -10.97
C ALA A 148 3.57 -16.11 -9.56
N GLY A 149 2.43 -15.42 -9.42
CA GLY A 149 1.75 -15.21 -8.16
C GLY A 149 2.39 -14.15 -7.25
N GLN A 150 3.48 -13.49 -7.64
CA GLN A 150 4.09 -12.47 -6.80
C GLN A 150 3.22 -11.20 -6.74
N PRO A 151 2.86 -10.70 -5.55
CA PRO A 151 2.10 -9.45 -5.41
C PRO A 151 2.80 -8.25 -6.03
N LEU A 152 2.02 -7.40 -6.72
CA LEU A 152 2.51 -6.23 -7.42
C LEU A 152 2.41 -4.98 -6.56
N GLY A 153 3.41 -4.10 -6.68
CA GLY A 153 3.47 -2.86 -5.91
C GLY A 153 4.67 -1.99 -6.30
N PRO A 154 4.78 -0.76 -5.73
CA PRO A 154 5.84 0.19 -6.06
C PRO A 154 7.26 -0.30 -5.78
N ARG A 155 7.42 -1.31 -4.91
CA ARG A 155 8.72 -1.90 -4.57
C ARG A 155 9.30 -2.82 -5.65
N VAL A 156 8.46 -3.29 -6.56
CA VAL A 156 8.82 -4.24 -7.63
C VAL A 156 8.58 -3.67 -9.02
N LEU A 157 7.70 -2.69 -9.14
CA LEU A 157 7.36 -2.01 -10.38
C LEU A 157 7.77 -0.54 -10.35
N VAL A 158 8.19 0.00 -11.48
CA VAL A 158 8.50 1.43 -11.66
C VAL A 158 7.79 1.99 -12.87
N GLU A 159 7.60 3.31 -12.89
CA GLU A 159 7.21 4.00 -14.12
C GLU A 159 8.22 3.71 -15.25
N PRO A 160 7.76 3.59 -16.51
CA PRO A 160 8.62 3.40 -17.65
C PRO A 160 9.54 4.60 -17.87
N LEU A 161 10.73 4.34 -18.41
CA LEU A 161 11.59 5.41 -18.92
C LEU A 161 10.95 5.98 -20.18
N LEU A 162 10.58 7.26 -20.13
CA LEU A 162 10.01 7.98 -21.27
C LEU A 162 11.09 8.67 -22.10
N VAL A 163 12.24 8.97 -21.48
CA VAL A 163 13.40 9.56 -22.13
C VAL A 163 14.65 8.82 -21.68
N ARG A 164 15.49 8.40 -22.63
CA ARG A 164 16.82 7.83 -22.37
C ARG A 164 17.90 8.87 -22.65
N ARG A 165 19.07 8.68 -22.05
CA ARG A 165 20.25 9.50 -22.35
C ARG A 165 20.62 9.34 -23.82
N GLY A 166 20.78 10.46 -24.50
CA GLY A 166 21.11 10.55 -25.92
C GLY A 166 19.91 10.74 -26.83
N ASP A 167 18.68 10.50 -26.32
CA ASP A 167 17.46 10.64 -27.12
C ASP A 167 17.27 12.07 -27.61
N SER A 168 16.77 12.19 -28.84
CA SER A 168 16.24 13.46 -29.35
C SER A 168 14.92 13.75 -28.66
N VAL A 169 14.81 14.92 -28.05
CA VAL A 169 13.62 15.37 -27.32
C VAL A 169 13.15 16.73 -27.83
N GLN A 170 11.88 17.03 -27.64
CA GLN A 170 11.31 18.35 -27.86
C GLN A 170 11.18 19.07 -26.52
N ILE A 171 11.86 20.21 -26.39
CA ILE A 171 11.68 21.13 -25.28
C ILE A 171 10.45 21.98 -25.61
N ARG A 172 9.33 21.71 -24.94
CA ARG A 172 8.11 22.51 -25.05
C ARG A 172 8.07 23.50 -23.91
N ALA A 173 7.99 24.78 -24.20
CA ALA A 173 7.79 25.84 -23.22
C ALA A 173 6.47 26.54 -23.52
N ARG A 174 5.52 26.48 -22.60
CA ARG A 174 4.24 27.17 -22.72
C ARG A 174 4.17 28.34 -21.76
N ARG A 175 3.82 29.51 -22.28
CA ARG A 175 3.44 30.69 -21.50
C ARG A 175 2.18 31.31 -22.08
N GLU A 176 1.13 31.37 -21.28
CA GLU A 176 -0.18 31.89 -21.68
C GLU A 176 -0.67 31.26 -23.00
N SER A 177 -0.64 32.02 -24.10
CA SER A 177 -1.06 31.63 -25.44
C SER A 177 0.10 31.32 -26.40
N VAL A 178 1.35 31.38 -25.95
CA VAL A 178 2.53 31.09 -26.77
C VAL A 178 3.15 29.76 -26.38
N GLU A 179 3.28 28.86 -27.35
CA GLU A 179 4.04 27.62 -27.24
C GLU A 179 5.32 27.73 -28.08
N VAL A 180 6.46 27.48 -27.44
CA VAL A 180 7.76 27.41 -28.11
C VAL A 180 8.25 25.96 -28.05
N VAL A 181 8.55 25.39 -29.21
CA VAL A 181 9.08 24.02 -29.35
C VAL A 181 10.49 24.09 -29.90
N VAL A 182 11.46 23.55 -29.16
CA VAL A 182 12.87 23.55 -29.56
C VAL A 182 13.43 22.13 -29.53
N PRO A 183 14.17 21.70 -30.56
CA PRO A 183 14.83 20.40 -30.53
C PRO A 183 15.96 20.39 -29.48
N GLY A 184 16.08 19.28 -28.79
CA GLY A 184 17.11 19.04 -27.80
C GLY A 184 17.58 17.59 -27.79
N GLN A 185 18.66 17.35 -27.05
CA GLN A 185 19.19 16.03 -26.78
C GLN A 185 19.22 15.80 -25.27
N ALA A 186 18.61 14.72 -24.81
CA ALA A 186 18.61 14.33 -23.41
C ALA A 186 20.02 13.93 -22.96
N LEU A 187 20.50 14.51 -21.88
CA LEU A 187 21.78 14.15 -21.26
C LEU A 187 21.58 13.14 -20.13
N ASP A 188 20.39 13.08 -19.54
CA ASP A 188 20.02 12.11 -18.51
C ASP A 188 18.78 11.32 -18.94
N ALA A 189 18.61 10.11 -18.42
CA ALA A 189 17.38 9.36 -18.58
C ALA A 189 16.34 9.81 -17.55
N GLY A 190 15.06 9.80 -17.90
CA GLY A 190 13.99 10.27 -17.03
C GLY A 190 12.67 9.57 -17.28
N ARG A 191 11.90 9.45 -16.20
CA ARG A 191 10.50 9.02 -16.19
C ARG A 191 9.59 10.24 -16.13
N ARG A 192 8.29 10.04 -16.39
CA ARG A 192 7.29 11.12 -16.28
C ARG A 192 7.46 11.90 -14.97
N GLY A 193 7.48 13.23 -15.06
CA GLY A 193 7.60 14.13 -13.93
C GLY A 193 9.02 14.31 -13.38
N GLN A 194 10.01 13.52 -13.81
CA GLN A 194 11.40 13.67 -13.36
C GLN A 194 12.10 14.82 -14.12
N THR A 195 12.97 15.55 -13.42
CA THR A 195 13.81 16.60 -14.02
C THR A 195 15.09 15.99 -14.58
N ILE A 196 15.35 16.18 -15.87
CA ILE A 196 16.56 15.74 -16.57
C ILE A 196 17.32 16.92 -17.17
N ARG A 197 18.63 16.76 -17.40
CA ARG A 197 19.40 17.73 -18.19
C ARG A 197 19.19 17.48 -19.68
N VAL A 198 18.96 18.55 -20.42
CA VAL A 198 18.75 18.51 -21.87
C VAL A 198 19.61 19.57 -22.53
N ARG A 199 20.36 19.19 -23.57
CA ARG A 199 21.10 20.11 -24.41
C ARG A 199 20.21 20.59 -25.54
N ASN A 200 19.98 21.89 -25.64
CA ASN A 200 19.36 22.51 -26.80
C ASN A 200 20.30 22.36 -28.01
N THR A 201 19.84 21.70 -29.08
CA THR A 201 20.67 21.47 -30.26
C THR A 201 20.80 22.68 -31.17
N ALA A 202 19.95 23.70 -31.00
CA ALA A 202 19.99 24.94 -31.77
C ALA A 202 21.08 25.90 -31.31
N ASN A 203 21.37 25.97 -29.99
CA ASN A 203 22.34 26.91 -29.43
C ASN A 203 23.37 26.26 -28.47
N GLY A 204 23.30 24.95 -28.26
CA GLY A 204 24.23 24.20 -27.41
C GLY A 204 24.02 24.34 -25.91
N SER A 205 23.07 25.16 -25.45
CA SER A 205 22.84 25.40 -24.02
C SER A 205 22.27 24.16 -23.31
N VAL A 206 22.62 23.95 -22.04
CA VAL A 206 22.09 22.84 -21.24
C VAL A 206 21.10 23.39 -20.22
N ILE A 207 19.88 22.87 -20.24
CA ILE A 207 18.79 23.27 -19.34
C ILE A 207 18.32 22.09 -18.49
N ARG A 208 17.63 22.38 -17.39
CA ARG A 208 16.85 21.40 -16.63
C ARG A 208 15.40 21.41 -17.11
N ALA A 209 14.89 20.24 -17.47
CA ALA A 209 13.53 20.09 -17.95
C ALA A 209 12.87 18.86 -17.34
N ARG A 210 11.60 18.99 -16.99
CA ARG A 210 10.72 17.92 -16.50
C ARG A 210 10.24 17.08 -17.68
N VAL A 211 10.34 15.76 -17.60
CA VAL A 211 9.79 14.85 -18.61
C VAL A 211 8.27 14.84 -18.53
N VAL A 212 7.60 15.12 -19.64
CA VAL A 212 6.13 15.15 -19.72
C VAL A 212 5.62 13.85 -20.35
N GLU A 213 6.17 13.52 -21.51
CA GLU A 213 5.83 12.35 -22.32
C GLU A 213 7.06 11.78 -23.02
N THR A 214 6.90 10.68 -23.76
CA THR A 214 7.97 10.10 -24.57
C THR A 214 8.53 11.14 -25.54
N GLY A 215 9.82 11.44 -25.41
CA GLY A 215 10.49 12.44 -26.24
C GLY A 215 10.09 13.90 -25.99
N GLN A 216 9.33 14.22 -24.94
CA GLN A 216 8.88 15.59 -24.65
C GLN A 216 9.24 16.03 -23.23
N VAL A 217 9.77 17.24 -23.11
CA VAL A 217 10.22 17.82 -21.84
C VAL A 217 9.81 19.29 -21.72
N GLU A 218 9.56 19.74 -20.49
CA GLU A 218 9.20 21.12 -20.16
C GLU A 218 10.25 21.76 -19.24
N PRO A 219 10.76 22.97 -19.53
CA PRO A 219 11.72 23.64 -18.66
C PRO A 219 11.21 23.83 -17.22
N GLU A 220 12.01 23.49 -16.22
CA GLU A 220 11.62 23.54 -14.79
C GLU A 220 11.44 24.98 -14.28
N SER A 221 12.11 25.94 -14.89
CA SER A 221 11.87 27.35 -14.67
C SER A 221 12.47 28.18 -15.81
N MET A 222 11.64 29.03 -16.38
CA MET A 222 12.11 30.31 -16.88
C MET A 222 11.56 31.35 -15.89
N SER A 223 12.10 31.46 -14.68
CA SER A 223 11.88 32.70 -13.94
C SER A 223 12.69 33.78 -14.67
N SER A 224 11.97 34.74 -15.24
CA SER A 224 12.46 35.96 -15.87
C SER A 224 13.75 36.48 -15.23
N SER A 225 14.82 36.57 -16.03
CA SER A 225 15.93 37.46 -15.74
C SER A 225 16.27 38.21 -17.02
N SER A 226 15.35 39.07 -17.47
CA SER A 226 15.69 40.20 -18.31
C SER A 226 16.06 41.36 -17.37
N ARG A 227 17.33 41.75 -17.37
CA ARG A 227 17.74 43.07 -16.95
C ARG A 227 18.77 43.57 -17.93
#